data_AF-A0A2E5XWM6-F1
#
_entry.id   AF-A0A2E5XWM6-F1
#
_cell.length_a   1.000
_cell.length_b   1.000
_cell.length_c   1.000
_cell.angle_alpha   90.00
_cell.angle_beta   90.00
_cell.angle_gamma   90.00
#
_symmetry.space_group_name_H-M   'P 1'
#
loop_
_entity.id
_entity.type
_entity.pdbx_description
1 polymer ?
#
loop_
_entity_poly.entity_id
_entity_poly.type
_entity_poly.pdbx_seq_one_letter_code
_entity_poly.pdbx_strand_id
1 'polypeptide(L)'
;MKNFEYIDEITFQKLSSEQQKEILEYRSINGLIKRKLNSIERKRKQIKLKQDEVKQLKKEHTRLLKKVKVYSKSYNPIISIVPNIKKGNIYWNCNVKVRGNLKSIYLGSDKLVRKYLQEQYSTRLNISKTKLKKLIDFEVRDKITDMIIDNYKKFQNTTLRLEDLV
;
A
#
# COMPACT_ATOMS: atom_id res chain seq x y z
N MET A 1 -6.82 0.69 45.76
CA MET A 1 -7.43 1.66 46.69
C MET A 1 -7.71 0.91 47.98
N LYS A 2 -7.24 1.39 49.13
CA LYS A 2 -7.64 0.79 50.41
C LYS A 2 -9.14 1.05 50.61
N ASN A 3 -9.91 0.01 50.83
CA ASN A 3 -11.33 0.14 51.12
C ASN A 3 -11.50 0.30 52.62
N PHE A 4 -12.33 1.25 53.03
CA PHE A 4 -12.85 1.27 54.39
C PHE A 4 -13.65 0.00 54.64
N GLU A 5 -13.44 -0.61 55.81
CA GLU A 5 -14.14 -1.84 56.18
C GLU A 5 -15.64 -1.59 56.33
N TYR A 6 -16.41 -2.67 56.14
CA TYR A 6 -17.85 -2.61 56.34
C TYR A 6 -18.13 -2.42 57.84
N ILE A 7 -18.97 -1.44 58.15
CA ILE A 7 -19.51 -1.22 59.50
C ILE A 7 -20.98 -1.59 59.45
N ASP A 8 -21.39 -2.48 60.35
CA ASP A 8 -22.78 -2.90 60.50
C ASP A 8 -23.66 -1.77 61.06
N GLU A 9 -24.97 -1.90 60.86
CA GLU A 9 -25.96 -0.89 61.22
C GLU A 9 -25.92 -0.52 62.71
N ILE A 10 -25.74 -1.51 63.59
CA ILE A 10 -25.77 -1.32 65.05
C ILE A 10 -24.54 -0.53 65.49
N THR A 11 -23.37 -0.86 64.94
CA THR A 11 -22.13 -0.11 65.20
C THR A 11 -22.19 1.30 64.63
N PHE A 12 -22.76 1.47 63.43
CA PHE A 12 -22.90 2.78 62.79
C PHE A 12 -23.81 3.73 63.58
N GLN A 13 -24.95 3.24 64.08
CA GLN A 13 -25.91 4.04 64.85
C GLN A 13 -25.36 4.51 66.21
N LYS A 14 -24.35 3.82 66.77
CA LYS A 14 -23.68 4.22 68.02
C LYS A 14 -22.68 5.38 67.84
N LEU A 15 -22.33 5.73 66.61
CA LEU A 15 -21.40 6.82 66.30
C LEU A 15 -22.05 8.20 66.48
N SER A 16 -21.23 9.23 66.69
CA SER A 16 -21.73 10.61 66.70
C SER A 16 -22.25 11.04 65.32
N SER A 17 -23.14 12.02 65.28
CA SER A 17 -23.69 12.55 64.03
C SER A 17 -22.59 13.02 63.05
N GLU A 18 -21.49 13.55 63.58
CA GLU A 18 -20.34 14.00 62.79
C GLU A 18 -19.59 12.82 62.15
N GLN A 19 -19.31 11.77 62.94
CA GLN A 19 -18.67 10.54 62.43
C GLN A 19 -19.54 9.81 61.41
N GLN A 20 -20.86 9.75 61.63
CA GLN A 20 -21.79 9.18 60.66
C GLN A 20 -21.75 9.95 59.33
N LYS A 21 -21.70 11.29 59.39
CA LYS A 21 -21.61 12.15 58.20
C LYS A 21 -20.31 11.91 57.44
N GLU A 22 -19.17 11.83 58.12
CA GLU A 22 -17.86 11.54 57.50
C GLU A 22 -17.87 10.20 56.75
N ILE A 23 -18.43 9.14 57.36
CA ILE A 23 -18.53 7.82 56.73
C ILE A 23 -19.44 7.85 55.51
N LEU A 24 -20.58 8.52 55.60
CA LEU A 24 -21.52 8.66 54.48
C LEU A 24 -20.90 9.44 53.31
N GLU A 25 -20.17 10.51 53.60
CA GLU A 25 -19.43 11.28 52.60
C GLU A 25 -18.36 10.42 51.93
N TYR A 26 -17.56 9.69 52.70
CA TYR A 26 -16.61 8.72 52.17
C TYR A 26 -17.28 7.69 51.24
N ARG A 27 -18.38 7.06 51.69
CA ARG A 27 -19.12 6.06 50.90
C ARG A 27 -19.64 6.66 49.59
N SER A 28 -20.16 7.89 49.63
CA SER A 28 -20.65 8.63 48.45
C SER A 28 -19.53 8.89 47.43
N ILE A 29 -18.40 9.43 47.91
CA ILE A 29 -17.22 9.69 47.06
C ILE A 29 -16.68 8.39 46.46
N ASN A 30 -16.59 7.31 47.23
CA ASN A 30 -16.20 5.99 46.72
C ASN A 30 -17.13 5.50 45.60
N GLY A 31 -18.44 5.65 45.78
CA GLY A 31 -19.44 5.32 44.77
C GLY A 31 -19.28 6.15 43.49
N LEU A 32 -18.95 7.43 43.61
CA LEU A 32 -18.64 8.30 42.46
C LEU A 32 -17.37 7.86 41.74
N ILE A 33 -16.28 7.60 42.47
CA ILE A 33 -15.01 7.09 41.92
C ILE A 33 -15.25 5.81 41.13
N LYS A 34 -15.94 4.82 41.70
CA LYS A 34 -16.25 3.55 41.04
C LYS A 34 -17.04 3.75 39.74
N ARG A 35 -18.04 4.64 39.75
CA ARG A 35 -18.81 4.99 38.53
C ARG A 35 -17.93 5.61 37.45
N LYS A 36 -17.03 6.53 37.83
CA LYS A 36 -16.10 7.16 36.88
C LYS A 36 -15.09 6.16 36.31
N LEU A 37 -14.52 5.29 37.13
CA LEU A 37 -13.61 4.23 36.68
C LEU A 37 -14.30 3.27 35.69
N ASN A 38 -15.52 2.84 35.98
CA ASN A 38 -16.30 2.00 35.06
C ASN A 38 -16.57 2.71 33.72
N SER A 39 -16.87 4.02 33.76
CA SER A 39 -17.05 4.83 32.54
C SER A 39 -15.75 4.93 31.73
N ILE A 40 -14.61 5.13 32.39
CA ILE A 40 -13.28 5.11 31.75
C ILE A 40 -13.03 3.77 31.09
N GLU A 41 -13.31 2.66 31.76
CA GLU A 41 -13.10 1.32 31.21
C GLU A 41 -13.97 1.08 29.95
N ARG A 42 -15.24 1.48 29.99
CA ARG A 42 -16.13 1.40 28.81
C ARG A 42 -15.60 2.23 27.65
N LYS A 43 -15.17 3.47 27.91
CA LYS A 43 -14.58 4.33 26.87
C LYS A 43 -13.28 3.73 26.31
N ARG A 44 -12.42 3.15 27.15
CA ARG A 44 -11.21 2.44 26.70
C ARG A 44 -11.55 1.28 25.76
N LYS A 45 -12.59 0.49 26.06
CA LYS A 45 -13.08 -0.58 25.16
C LYS A 45 -13.54 -0.02 23.82
N GLN A 46 -14.31 1.08 23.81
CA GLN A 46 -14.76 1.74 22.57
C GLN A 46 -13.59 2.30 21.75
N ILE A 47 -12.58 2.91 22.39
CA ILE A 47 -11.37 3.39 21.73
C ILE A 47 -10.66 2.22 21.04
N LYS A 48 -10.51 1.08 21.73
CA LYS A 48 -9.87 -0.11 21.17
C LYS A 48 -10.62 -0.62 19.92
N LEU A 49 -11.95 -0.68 19.97
CA LEU A 49 -12.77 -1.07 18.81
C LEU A 49 -12.54 -0.14 17.61
N LYS A 50 -12.54 1.19 17.82
CA LYS A 50 -12.24 2.15 16.76
C LYS A 50 -10.82 2.02 16.22
N GLN A 51 -9.83 1.74 17.07
CA GLN A 51 -8.46 1.50 16.64
C GLN A 51 -8.36 0.27 15.73
N ASP A 52 -9.06 -0.81 16.07
CA ASP A 52 -9.12 -2.02 15.25
C ASP A 52 -9.83 -1.76 13.90
N GLU A 53 -10.92 -1.00 13.90
CA GLU A 53 -11.61 -0.57 12.69
C GLU A 53 -10.68 0.24 11.77
N VAL A 54 -9.99 1.26 12.31
CA VAL A 54 -9.00 2.05 11.57
C VAL A 54 -7.89 1.15 11.00
N LYS A 55 -7.44 0.14 11.75
CA LYS A 55 -6.44 -0.82 11.27
C LYS A 55 -6.96 -1.62 10.08
N GLN A 56 -8.22 -2.05 10.08
CA GLN A 56 -8.82 -2.74 8.93
C GLN A 56 -8.98 -1.80 7.73
N LEU A 57 -9.47 -0.58 7.95
CA LEU A 57 -9.61 0.43 6.90
C LEU A 57 -8.26 0.76 6.25
N LYS A 58 -7.17 0.87 7.03
CA LYS A 58 -5.81 1.07 6.49
C LYS A 58 -5.34 -0.08 5.60
N LYS A 59 -5.64 -1.33 5.97
CA LYS A 59 -5.33 -2.50 5.15
C LYS A 59 -6.11 -2.47 3.84
N GLU A 60 -7.41 -2.17 3.90
CA GLU A 60 -8.24 -2.04 2.72
C GLU A 60 -7.80 -0.89 1.81
N HIS A 61 -7.54 0.28 2.39
CA HIS A 61 -6.99 1.42 1.66
C HIS A 61 -5.71 1.04 0.92
N THR A 62 -4.78 0.35 1.56
CA THR A 62 -3.53 -0.11 0.93
C THR A 62 -3.80 -1.08 -0.23
N ARG A 63 -4.76 -1.99 -0.06
CA ARG A 63 -5.20 -2.93 -1.10
C ARG A 63 -5.81 -2.19 -2.30
N LEU A 64 -6.66 -1.20 -2.06
CA LEU A 64 -7.30 -0.39 -3.09
C LEU A 64 -6.28 0.53 -3.79
N LEU A 65 -5.37 1.15 -3.05
CA LEU A 65 -4.30 1.99 -3.59
C LEU A 65 -3.45 1.22 -4.61
N LYS A 66 -3.08 -0.04 -4.32
CA LYS A 66 -2.36 -0.89 -5.29
C LYS A 66 -3.11 -1.07 -6.61
N LYS A 67 -4.45 -1.05 -6.58
CA LYS A 67 -5.28 -1.08 -7.78
C LYS A 67 -5.27 0.28 -8.46
N VAL A 68 -5.67 1.35 -7.78
CA VAL A 68 -5.91 2.65 -8.44
C VAL A 68 -4.64 3.42 -8.81
N LYS A 69 -3.50 3.16 -8.15
CA LYS A 69 -2.24 3.90 -8.40
C LYS A 69 -1.74 3.85 -9.85
N VAL A 70 -2.18 2.88 -10.65
CA VAL A 70 -1.75 2.78 -12.05
C VAL A 70 -2.34 3.87 -12.93
N TYR A 71 -3.40 4.54 -12.46
CA TYR A 71 -4.07 5.63 -13.17
C TYR A 71 -3.58 7.01 -12.72
N SER A 72 -2.63 7.08 -11.77
CA SER A 72 -2.05 8.37 -11.39
C SER A 72 -1.11 8.86 -12.47
N LYS A 73 -1.11 10.17 -12.75
CA LYS A 73 -0.15 10.80 -13.68
C LYS A 73 1.31 10.53 -13.32
N SER A 74 1.61 10.30 -12.04
CA SER A 74 2.95 9.96 -11.54
C SER A 74 3.23 8.45 -11.50
N TYR A 75 2.40 7.61 -12.11
CA TYR A 75 2.62 6.17 -12.11
C TYR A 75 3.81 5.81 -12.98
N ASN A 76 4.81 5.17 -12.37
CA ASN A 76 5.98 4.66 -13.09
C ASN A 76 5.96 3.11 -13.07
N PRO A 77 5.64 2.45 -14.20
CA PRO A 77 5.70 1.00 -14.29
C PRO A 77 7.15 0.50 -14.22
N ILE A 78 7.34 -0.73 -13.72
CA ILE A 78 8.65 -1.37 -13.81
C ILE A 78 8.79 -1.91 -15.23
N ILE A 79 9.66 -1.28 -16.01
CA ILE A 79 9.99 -1.66 -17.38
C ILE A 79 11.41 -2.23 -17.40
N SER A 80 11.60 -3.34 -18.09
CA SER A 80 12.90 -4.01 -18.19
C SER A 80 13.13 -4.56 -19.59
N ILE A 81 14.21 -4.12 -20.22
CA ILE A 81 14.60 -4.60 -21.55
C ILE A 81 15.50 -5.83 -21.41
N VAL A 82 15.03 -6.95 -21.94
CA VAL A 82 15.66 -8.27 -21.75
C VAL A 82 15.97 -8.91 -23.11
N PRO A 83 17.22 -9.34 -23.34
CA PRO A 83 17.55 -10.19 -24.47
C PRO A 83 17.19 -11.64 -24.15
N ASN A 84 16.40 -12.27 -25.00
CA ASN A 84 16.10 -13.69 -25.00
C ASN A 84 16.93 -14.40 -26.07
N ILE A 85 17.47 -15.57 -25.73
CA ILE A 85 18.25 -16.39 -26.67
C ILE A 85 17.43 -17.62 -27.03
N LYS A 86 17.17 -17.84 -28.31
CA LYS A 86 16.47 -19.03 -28.81
C LYS A 86 17.20 -19.57 -30.03
N LYS A 87 17.69 -20.82 -29.94
CA LYS A 87 18.46 -21.50 -31.00
C LYS A 87 19.61 -20.63 -31.54
N GLY A 88 20.42 -20.05 -30.64
CA GLY A 88 21.55 -19.18 -31.00
C GLY A 88 21.18 -17.75 -31.44
N ASN A 89 19.90 -17.46 -31.69
CA ASN A 89 19.44 -16.14 -32.10
C ASN A 89 19.03 -15.29 -30.89
N ILE A 90 19.40 -14.00 -30.91
CA ILE A 90 19.02 -13.02 -29.89
C ILE A 90 17.76 -12.27 -30.32
N TYR A 91 16.82 -12.18 -29.39
CA TYR A 91 15.56 -11.46 -29.52
C TYR A 91 15.41 -10.49 -28.36
N TRP A 92 14.79 -9.35 -28.59
CA TRP A 92 14.57 -8.35 -27.56
C TRP A 92 13.12 -8.35 -27.11
N ASN A 93 12.92 -8.36 -25.80
CA ASN A 93 11.62 -8.21 -25.18
C ASN A 93 11.61 -7.03 -24.21
N CYS A 94 10.49 -6.32 -24.17
CA CYS A 94 10.17 -5.37 -23.13
C CYS A 94 9.27 -6.03 -22.09
N ASN A 95 9.78 -6.21 -20.88
CA ASN A 95 9.06 -6.77 -19.76
C ASN A 95 8.47 -5.64 -18.92
N VAL A 96 7.15 -5.58 -18.84
CA VAL A 96 6.40 -4.55 -18.14
C VAL A 96 5.67 -5.18 -16.96
N LYS A 97 6.04 -4.79 -15.74
CA LYS A 97 5.44 -5.30 -14.50
C LYS A 97 4.53 -4.25 -13.86
N VAL A 98 3.23 -4.55 -13.83
CA VAL A 98 2.18 -3.69 -13.30
C VAL A 98 1.26 -4.52 -12.41
N ARG A 99 1.00 -4.05 -11.18
CA ARG A 99 0.16 -4.76 -10.18
C ARG A 99 0.59 -6.21 -9.89
N GLY A 100 1.88 -6.54 -10.08
CA GLY A 100 2.41 -7.90 -9.91
C GLY A 100 2.28 -8.78 -11.16
N ASN A 101 1.50 -8.36 -12.16
CA ASN A 101 1.38 -9.03 -13.44
C ASN A 101 2.53 -8.61 -14.36
N LEU A 102 3.15 -9.59 -15.01
CA LEU A 102 4.20 -9.39 -15.99
C LEU A 102 3.63 -9.53 -17.39
N LYS A 103 3.76 -8.49 -18.21
CA LYS A 103 3.52 -8.55 -19.65
C LYS A 103 4.86 -8.50 -20.37
N SER A 104 5.13 -9.48 -21.22
CA SER A 104 6.32 -9.48 -22.09
C SER A 104 5.90 -9.08 -23.50
N ILE A 105 6.51 -8.03 -24.03
CA ILE A 105 6.27 -7.50 -25.36
C ILE A 105 7.47 -7.86 -26.23
N TYR A 106 7.25 -8.52 -27.36
CA TYR A 106 8.32 -8.85 -28.31
C TYR A 106 8.65 -7.62 -29.16
N LEU A 107 9.91 -7.20 -29.15
CA LEU A 107 10.39 -6.03 -29.87
C LEU A 107 11.08 -6.37 -31.20
N GLY A 108 11.45 -7.63 -31.42
CA GLY A 108 12.12 -8.05 -32.66
C GLY A 108 13.41 -8.83 -32.42
N SER A 109 14.04 -9.23 -33.52
CA SER A 109 15.39 -9.81 -33.50
C SER A 109 16.45 -8.73 -33.24
N ASP A 110 17.61 -9.13 -32.71
CA ASP A 110 18.73 -8.21 -32.46
C ASP A 110 19.14 -7.42 -33.72
N LYS A 111 19.11 -8.05 -34.89
CA LYS A 111 19.39 -7.39 -36.18
C LYS A 111 18.38 -6.28 -36.49
N LEU A 112 17.08 -6.55 -36.33
CA LEU A 112 16.02 -5.58 -36.64
C LEU A 112 16.07 -4.39 -35.66
N VAL A 113 16.18 -4.67 -34.37
CA VAL A 113 16.20 -3.63 -33.33
C VAL A 113 17.43 -2.73 -33.47
N ARG A 114 18.61 -3.30 -33.77
CA ARG A 114 19.82 -2.50 -34.03
C ARG A 114 19.71 -1.64 -35.27
N LYS A 115 19.11 -2.17 -36.34
CA LYS A 115 18.87 -1.41 -37.57
C LYS A 115 17.96 -0.21 -37.30
N TYR A 116 16.85 -0.43 -36.61
CA TYR A 116 15.92 0.63 -36.20
C TYR A 116 16.63 1.74 -35.40
N LEU A 117 17.39 1.37 -34.36
CA LEU A 117 18.09 2.36 -33.53
C LEU A 117 19.30 3.02 -34.21
N GLN A 118 19.91 2.36 -35.20
CA GLN A 118 20.91 3.00 -36.05
C GLN A 118 20.25 4.12 -36.87
N GLU A 119 19.08 3.84 -37.46
CA GLU A 119 18.33 4.82 -38.26
C GLU A 119 17.85 6.01 -37.40
N GLN A 120 17.33 5.76 -36.20
CA GLN A 120 16.83 6.83 -35.33
C GLN A 120 17.93 7.67 -34.66
N TYR A 121 19.01 7.05 -34.21
CA TYR A 121 20.04 7.72 -33.39
C TYR A 121 21.40 7.87 -34.07
N SER A 122 21.52 7.52 -35.36
CA SER A 122 22.79 7.51 -36.09
C SER A 122 23.90 6.72 -35.36
N THR A 123 23.50 5.65 -34.66
CA THR A 123 24.45 4.84 -33.87
C THR A 123 25.15 3.78 -34.72
N ARG A 124 26.34 3.34 -34.29
CA ARG A 124 27.00 2.17 -34.92
C ARG A 124 26.21 0.89 -34.60
N LEU A 125 26.07 -0.02 -35.58
CA LEU A 125 25.37 -1.29 -35.38
C LEU A 125 25.91 -2.14 -34.22
N ASN A 126 27.21 -2.05 -33.96
CA ASN A 126 27.91 -2.85 -32.96
C ASN A 126 27.90 -2.26 -31.53
N ILE A 127 26.93 -1.41 -31.18
CA ILE A 127 26.80 -0.92 -29.79
C ILE A 127 26.68 -2.05 -28.77
N SER A 128 27.22 -1.82 -27.57
CA SER A 128 27.12 -2.78 -26.47
C SER A 128 25.67 -3.08 -26.09
N LYS A 129 25.40 -4.31 -25.62
CA LYS A 129 24.06 -4.71 -25.16
C LYS A 129 23.50 -3.76 -24.09
N THR A 130 24.38 -3.23 -23.22
CA THR A 130 23.99 -2.28 -22.17
C THR A 130 23.52 -0.95 -22.76
N LYS A 131 24.24 -0.40 -23.75
CA LYS A 131 23.83 0.84 -24.42
C LYS A 131 22.54 0.62 -25.21
N LEU A 132 22.44 -0.51 -25.91
CA LEU A 132 21.24 -0.91 -26.65
C LEU A 132 20.00 -0.98 -25.75
N LYS A 133 20.11 -1.62 -24.57
CA LYS A 133 19.03 -1.66 -23.57
C LYS A 133 18.53 -0.27 -23.17
N LYS A 134 19.44 0.68 -22.94
CA LYS A 134 19.10 2.05 -22.53
C LYS A 134 18.35 2.80 -23.64
N LEU A 135 18.78 2.65 -24.89
CA LEU A 135 18.12 3.28 -26.03
C LEU A 135 16.72 2.71 -26.26
N ILE A 136 16.58 1.38 -26.20
CA ILE A 136 15.26 0.73 -26.29
C ILE A 136 14.35 1.22 -25.16
N ASP A 137 14.86 1.28 -23.93
CA ASP A 137 14.07 1.74 -22.78
C ASP A 137 13.61 3.18 -22.94
N PHE A 138 14.48 4.07 -23.43
CA PHE A 138 14.14 5.46 -23.70
C PHE A 138 13.02 5.60 -24.72
N GLU A 139 13.07 4.84 -25.82
CA GLU A 139 12.04 4.88 -26.87
C GLU A 139 10.66 4.44 -26.37
N VAL A 140 10.60 3.30 -25.67
CA VAL A 140 9.31 2.65 -25.41
C VAL A 140 8.66 3.07 -24.09
N ARG A 141 9.42 3.67 -23.16
CA ARG A 141 8.99 3.86 -21.76
C ARG A 141 7.78 4.77 -21.64
N ASP A 142 7.81 5.94 -22.27
CA ASP A 142 6.75 6.93 -22.12
C ASP A 142 5.47 6.42 -22.77
N LYS A 143 5.58 5.87 -23.98
CA LYS A 143 4.44 5.28 -24.69
C LYS A 143 3.78 4.13 -23.90
N ILE A 144 4.58 3.22 -23.35
CA ILE A 144 4.06 2.14 -22.50
C ILE A 144 3.35 2.71 -21.26
N THR A 145 3.95 3.74 -20.64
CA THR A 145 3.40 4.37 -19.43
C THR A 145 2.05 5.03 -19.73
N ASP A 146 1.96 5.80 -20.80
CA ASP A 146 0.71 6.43 -21.25
C ASP A 146 -0.38 5.39 -21.54
N MET A 147 -0.05 4.33 -22.29
CA MET A 147 -1.02 3.25 -22.57
C MET A 147 -1.55 2.57 -21.30
N ILE A 148 -0.73 2.46 -20.25
CA ILE A 148 -1.15 1.89 -18.96
C ILE A 148 -2.07 2.86 -18.22
N ILE A 149 -1.72 4.16 -18.19
CA ILE A 149 -2.51 5.20 -17.53
C ILE A 149 -3.87 5.33 -18.20
N ASP A 150 -3.90 5.38 -19.54
CA ASP A 150 -5.11 5.50 -20.34
C ASP A 150 -6.06 4.33 -20.13
N ASN A 151 -5.55 3.09 -20.31
CA ASN A 151 -6.37 1.90 -20.13
C ASN A 151 -5.53 0.65 -19.85
N TYR A 152 -5.21 0.44 -18.58
CA TYR A 152 -4.48 -0.75 -18.11
C TYR A 152 -5.09 -2.09 -18.59
N LYS A 153 -6.42 -2.24 -18.58
CA LYS A 153 -7.07 -3.50 -19.01
C LYS A 153 -6.83 -3.76 -20.50
N LYS A 154 -7.01 -2.72 -21.33
CA LYS A 154 -6.71 -2.80 -22.76
C LYS A 154 -5.23 -3.11 -22.98
N PHE A 155 -4.33 -2.37 -22.33
CA PHE A 155 -2.89 -2.62 -22.42
C PHE A 155 -2.52 -4.07 -22.10
N GLN A 156 -3.11 -4.70 -21.07
CA GLN A 156 -2.83 -6.09 -20.73
C GLN A 156 -3.27 -7.08 -21.82
N ASN A 157 -4.38 -6.82 -22.50
CA ASN A 157 -4.97 -7.74 -23.48
C ASN A 157 -4.48 -7.51 -24.92
N THR A 158 -3.95 -6.33 -25.24
CA THR A 158 -3.44 -6.03 -26.59
C THR A 158 -2.09 -6.69 -26.84
N THR A 159 -1.92 -7.39 -27.96
CA THR A 159 -0.58 -7.81 -28.43
C THR A 159 0.11 -6.61 -29.06
N LEU A 160 1.26 -6.22 -28.51
CA LEU A 160 2.06 -5.07 -28.96
C LEU A 160 3.34 -5.55 -29.65
N ARG A 161 3.82 -4.76 -30.60
CA ARG A 161 5.12 -4.90 -31.29
C ARG A 161 5.93 -3.62 -31.12
N LEU A 162 7.17 -3.63 -31.60
CA LEU A 162 8.02 -2.44 -31.56
C LEU A 162 7.35 -1.24 -32.22
N GLU A 163 6.80 -1.41 -33.43
CA GLU A 163 6.11 -0.37 -34.21
C GLU A 163 4.93 0.30 -33.47
N ASP A 164 4.31 -0.37 -32.49
CA ASP A 164 3.23 0.20 -31.69
C ASP A 164 3.73 1.11 -30.55
N LEU A 165 5.04 1.06 -30.27
CA LEU A 165 5.70 1.64 -29.11
C LEU A 165 6.67 2.79 -29.45
N VAL A 166 6.94 3.00 -30.74
CA VAL A 166 7.81 4.04 -31.28
C VAL A 166 7.10 4.91 -32.31
#